data_AF-A0AAU6QMX4-F1
#
_entry.id   AF-A0AAU6QMX4-F1
#
_cell.length_a   1.000
_cell.length_b   1.000
_cell.length_c   1.000
_cell.angle_alpha   90.00
_cell.angle_beta   90.00
_cell.angle_gamma   90.00
#
_symmetry.space_group_name_H-M   'P 1'
#
loop_
_entity.id
_entity.type
_entity.pdbx_description
1 polymer ?
#
loop_
_entity_poly.entity_id
_entity_poly.type
_entity_poly.pdbx_seq_one_letter_code
_entity_poly.pdbx_strand_id
1 'polypeptide(L)'
;MVIAQLVAHARTSERLRTDHKIDLMDNWLGGNGAHCDWLERIELGRLLEELAPQFLTIPDFTDSAALAKLFIKGWRLDYGSPITRGIYEVCEGHLQKSELSSGAPS
;
A
#
# COMPACT_ATOMS: atom_id res chain seq x y z
N MET A 1 1.08 0.93 -3.13
CA MET A 1 2.00 0.67 -2.00
C MET A 1 1.62 -0.55 -1.15
N VAL A 2 0.36 -0.74 -0.75
CA VAL A 2 -0.07 -1.84 0.14
C VAL A 2 0.45 -3.23 -0.31
N ILE A 3 0.28 -3.58 -1.58
CA ILE A 3 0.74 -4.88 -2.12
C ILE A 3 2.26 -5.08 -1.94
N ALA A 4 3.07 -4.03 -2.11
CA ALA A 4 4.51 -4.13 -1.92
C ALA A 4 4.89 -4.32 -0.44
N GLN A 5 4.14 -3.73 0.49
CA GLN A 5 4.29 -3.99 1.92
C GLN A 5 3.89 -5.43 2.28
N LEU A 6 2.85 -5.98 1.63
CA LEU A 6 2.49 -7.39 1.80
C LEU A 6 3.59 -8.32 1.28
N VAL A 7 4.18 -8.03 0.11
CA VAL A 7 5.33 -8.78 -0.42
C VAL A 7 6.50 -8.74 0.57
N ALA A 8 6.83 -7.57 1.11
CA ALA A 8 7.91 -7.43 2.07
C ALA A 8 7.63 -8.24 3.35
N HIS A 9 6.42 -8.12 3.90
CA HIS A 9 6.03 -8.85 5.09
C HIS A 9 6.03 -10.37 4.87
N ALA A 10 5.52 -10.84 3.74
CA ALA A 10 5.55 -12.26 3.37
C ALA A 10 6.98 -12.81 3.17
N ARG A 11 7.98 -11.94 2.93
CA ARG A 11 9.39 -12.34 2.80
C ARG A 11 10.13 -12.36 4.13
N THR A 12 9.86 -11.40 5.01
CA THR A 12 10.65 -11.20 6.24
C THR A 12 9.91 -11.64 7.50
N SER A 13 8.62 -11.95 7.42
CA SER A 13 7.72 -12.15 8.56
C SER A 13 7.73 -10.99 9.57
N GLU A 14 8.25 -9.83 9.17
CA GLU A 14 8.41 -8.64 10.00
C GLU A 14 7.61 -7.48 9.42
N ARG A 15 7.06 -6.64 10.31
CA ARG A 15 6.46 -5.36 9.91
C ARG A 15 7.60 -4.47 9.40
N LEU A 16 7.45 -3.90 8.19
CA LEU A 16 8.44 -2.97 7.65
C LEU A 16 8.71 -1.85 8.65
N ARG A 17 9.98 -1.64 9.01
CA ARG A 17 10.43 -0.50 9.81
C ARG A 17 10.15 0.81 9.04
N THR A 18 10.00 1.91 9.77
CA THR A 18 9.59 3.21 9.21
C THR A 18 10.51 3.69 8.09
N ASP A 19 11.81 3.45 8.20
CA ASP A 19 12.82 3.74 7.17
C ASP A 19 12.54 2.97 5.86
N HIS A 20 12.30 1.66 5.94
CA HIS A 20 11.99 0.86 4.75
C HIS A 20 10.65 1.25 4.11
N LYS A 21 9.70 1.82 4.86
CA LYS A 21 8.45 2.34 4.30
C LYS A 21 8.68 3.59 3.46
N ILE A 22 9.60 4.46 3.87
CA ILE A 22 9.98 5.66 3.12
C ILE A 22 10.64 5.24 1.80
N ASP A 23 11.59 4.30 1.85
CA ASP A 23 12.23 3.77 0.63
C ASP A 23 11.22 3.10 -0.31
N LEU A 24 10.24 2.37 0.24
CA LEU A 24 9.15 1.79 -0.54
C LEU A 24 8.29 2.85 -1.21
N MET A 25 8.05 3.97 -0.52
CA MET A 25 7.26 5.10 -1.01
C MET A 25 7.97 5.81 -2.15
N ASP A 26 9.23 6.16 -1.95
CA ASP A 26 10.03 6.84 -2.97
C ASP A 26 10.19 5.97 -4.23
N ASN A 27 10.42 4.67 -4.06
CA ASN A 27 10.48 3.74 -5.19
C ASN A 27 9.15 3.61 -5.94
N TRP A 28 8.02 3.55 -5.22
CA TRP A 28 6.70 3.49 -5.84
C TRP A 28 6.34 4.80 -6.56
N LEU A 29 6.60 5.96 -5.94
CA LEU A 29 6.39 7.27 -6.53
C LEU A 29 7.22 7.44 -7.80
N GLY A 30 8.52 7.14 -7.73
CA GLY A 30 9.43 7.19 -8.88
C GLY A 30 9.01 6.23 -10.01
N GLY A 31 8.60 5.01 -9.68
CA GLY A 31 8.15 4.02 -10.66
C GLY A 31 6.79 4.33 -11.30
N ASN A 32 5.97 5.17 -10.67
CA ASN A 32 4.66 5.58 -11.18
C ASN A 32 4.62 7.04 -11.66
N GLY A 33 5.74 7.77 -11.63
CA GLY A 33 5.82 9.17 -12.03
C GLY A 33 4.99 10.11 -11.15
N ALA A 34 4.69 9.69 -9.93
CA ALA A 34 3.90 10.45 -8.98
C ALA A 34 4.80 11.31 -8.08
N HIS A 35 4.27 12.44 -7.62
CA HIS A 35 4.90 13.28 -6.62
C HIS A 35 3.96 13.39 -5.43
N CYS A 36 4.52 13.27 -4.22
CA CYS A 36 3.81 13.53 -2.98
C CYS A 36 4.61 14.51 -2.13
N ASP A 37 3.93 15.52 -1.61
CA ASP A 37 4.51 16.45 -0.67
C ASP A 37 4.74 15.80 0.71
N TRP A 38 5.36 16.54 1.63
CA TRP A 38 5.74 15.99 2.94
C TRP A 38 4.53 15.61 3.80
N LEU A 39 3.41 16.32 3.68
CA LEU A 39 2.20 16.08 4.46
C LEU A 39 1.46 14.87 3.92
N GLU A 40 1.34 14.76 2.60
CA GLU A 40 0.78 13.60 1.91
C GLU A 40 1.57 12.32 2.21
N ARG A 41 2.91 12.40 2.34
CA ARG A 41 3.74 11.27 2.74
C ARG A 41 3.45 10.78 4.16
N ILE A 42 3.22 11.69 5.10
CA ILE A 42 2.87 11.33 6.48
C ILE A 42 1.51 10.65 6.52
N GLU A 43 0.53 11.21 5.81
CA GLU A 43 -0.82 10.64 5.77
C GLU A 43 -0.84 9.28 5.07
N LEU A 44 -0.13 9.12 3.96
CA LEU A 44 0.07 7.81 3.32
C LEU A 44 0.72 6.80 4.26
N GLY A 45 1.73 7.22 5.03
CA GLY A 45 2.39 6.39 6.04
C GLY A 45 1.40 5.89 7.10
N ARG A 46 0.54 6.79 7.61
CA ARG A 46 -0.52 6.46 8.58
C ARG A 46 -1.54 5.49 7.98
N LEU A 47 -2.03 5.75 6.77
CA LEU A 47 -2.99 4.87 6.09
C LEU A 47 -2.40 3.47 5.83
N LEU A 48 -1.12 3.37 5.47
CA LEU A 48 -0.41 2.09 5.34
C LEU A 48 -0.31 1.34 6.68
N GLU A 49 -0.12 2.03 7.80
CA GLU A 49 -0.10 1.44 9.15
C GLU A 49 -1.44 0.82 9.53
N GLU A 50 -2.54 1.43 9.11
CA GLU A 50 -3.92 1.01 9.39
C GLU A 50 -4.42 -0.09 8.44
N LEU A 51 -4.04 -0.01 7.17
CA LEU A 51 -4.52 -0.92 6.12
C LEU A 51 -3.77 -2.24 6.09
N ALA A 52 -2.43 -2.21 6.21
CA ALA A 52 -1.63 -3.43 6.04
C ALA A 52 -2.04 -4.59 6.96
N PRO A 53 -2.35 -4.40 8.26
CA PRO A 53 -2.78 -5.49 9.13
C PRO A 53 -4.07 -6.19 8.67
N GLN A 54 -4.99 -5.47 8.03
CA GLN A 54 -6.27 -6.03 7.57
C GLN A 54 -6.08 -7.05 6.44
N PHE A 55 -5.05 -6.87 5.63
CA PHE A 55 -4.69 -7.81 4.58
C PHE A 55 -3.85 -8.97 5.11
N LEU A 56 -3.04 -8.76 6.15
CA LEU A 56 -2.24 -9.83 6.76
C LEU A 56 -3.08 -10.92 7.44
N THR A 57 -4.34 -10.63 7.77
CA THR A 57 -5.27 -11.64 8.29
C THR A 57 -5.84 -12.57 7.21
N ILE A 58 -5.57 -12.31 5.93
CA ILE A 58 -6.05 -13.11 4.80
C ILE A 58 -4.95 -14.13 4.44
N PRO A 59 -5.20 -15.45 4.57
CA PRO A 59 -4.17 -16.48 4.37
C PRO A 59 -3.48 -16.41 3.00
N ASP A 60 -4.22 -16.04 1.96
CA ASP A 60 -3.72 -15.95 0.58
C ASP A 60 -2.69 -14.82 0.37
N PHE A 61 -2.54 -13.90 1.34
CA PHE A 61 -1.55 -12.81 1.30
C PHE A 61 -0.26 -13.13 2.06
N THR A 62 0.01 -14.41 2.31
CA THR A 62 1.26 -14.88 2.92
C THR A 62 2.29 -15.40 1.91
N ASP A 63 1.90 -15.61 0.65
CA ASP A 63 2.81 -16.02 -0.41
C ASP A 63 3.40 -14.80 -1.14
N SER A 64 4.66 -14.50 -0.84
CA SER A 64 5.37 -13.38 -1.46
C SER A 64 5.57 -13.53 -2.97
N ALA A 65 5.67 -14.75 -3.49
CA ALA A 65 5.84 -15.01 -4.93
C ALA A 65 4.51 -14.81 -5.67
N ALA A 66 3.39 -15.23 -5.08
CA ALA A 66 2.06 -14.96 -5.62
C ALA A 66 1.77 -13.45 -5.65
N LEU A 67 2.05 -12.74 -4.56
CA LEU A 67 1.88 -11.29 -4.48
C LEU A 67 2.77 -10.52 -5.46
N ALA A 68 4.02 -10.98 -5.68
CA ALA A 68 4.93 -10.36 -6.64
C ALA A 68 4.43 -10.44 -8.09
N LYS A 69 3.62 -11.46 -8.44
CA LYS A 69 3.01 -11.58 -9.79
C LYS A 69 1.95 -10.52 -10.07
N LEU A 70 1.48 -9.80 -9.05
CA LEU A 70 0.57 -8.66 -9.24
C LEU A 70 1.29 -7.44 -9.83
N PHE A 71 2.61 -7.47 -9.99
CA PHE A 71 3.38 -6.43 -10.67
C PHE A 71 3.68 -6.86 -12.12
N ILE A 72 3.36 -6.00 -13.10
CA ILE A 72 3.60 -6.29 -14.52
C ILE A 72 4.99 -5.83 -14.95
N LYS A 73 5.39 -4.61 -14.58
CA LYS A 73 6.68 -4.00 -14.94
C LYS A 73 7.14 -3.04 -13.85
N GLY A 74 8.19 -3.42 -13.13
CA GLY A 74 8.70 -2.64 -11.99
C GLY A 74 7.62 -2.46 -10.94
N TRP A 75 7.28 -1.20 -10.63
CA TRP A 75 6.31 -0.83 -9.59
C TRP A 75 4.86 -0.70 -10.08
N ARG A 76 4.58 -1.05 -11.34
CA ARG A 76 3.22 -1.02 -11.90
C ARG A 76 2.44 -2.28 -11.57
N LEU A 77 1.25 -2.09 -11.02
CA LEU A 77 0.32 -3.15 -10.67
C LEU A 77 -0.52 -3.61 -11.85
N ASP A 78 -0.90 -4.89 -11.83
CA ASP A 78 -1.85 -5.49 -12.76
C ASP A 78 -3.29 -5.27 -12.29
N TYR A 79 -3.93 -4.22 -12.79
CA TYR A 79 -5.36 -3.93 -12.52
C TYR A 79 -6.33 -4.88 -13.26
N GLY A 80 -5.82 -5.76 -14.12
CA GLY A 80 -6.58 -6.88 -14.69
C GLY A 80 -6.84 -7.98 -13.67
N SER A 81 -5.99 -8.11 -12.63
CA SER A 81 -6.17 -9.07 -11.55
C SER A 81 -7.29 -8.65 -10.59
N PRO A 82 -8.23 -9.55 -10.26
CA PRO A 82 -9.29 -9.27 -9.28
C PRO A 82 -8.72 -8.99 -7.88
N ILE A 83 -7.56 -9.55 -7.55
CA ILE A 83 -6.89 -9.31 -6.27
C ILE A 83 -6.40 -7.86 -6.18
N THR A 84 -5.71 -7.38 -7.22
CA THR A 84 -5.25 -5.99 -7.28
C THR A 84 -6.42 -5.02 -7.18
N ARG A 85 -7.53 -5.31 -7.87
CA ARG A 85 -8.73 -4.47 -7.84
C ARG A 85 -9.39 -4.44 -6.47
N GLY A 86 -9.55 -5.60 -5.82
CA GLY A 86 -10.13 -5.64 -4.47
C GLY A 86 -9.30 -4.89 -3.44
N ILE A 87 -7.96 -5.01 -3.50
CA ILE A 87 -7.07 -4.22 -2.63
C ILE A 87 -7.19 -2.72 -2.95
N TYR A 88 -7.29 -2.35 -4.22
CA TYR A 88 -7.48 -0.96 -4.64
C TYR A 88 -8.79 -0.36 -4.11
N GLU A 89 -9.91 -1.07 -4.22
CA GLU A 89 -11.23 -0.64 -3.71
C GLU A 89 -11.20 -0.40 -2.19
N VAL A 90 -10.55 -1.29 -1.43
CA VAL A 90 -10.38 -1.10 0.02
C VAL A 90 -9.53 0.13 0.33
N CYS A 91 -8.45 0.36 -0.43
CA CYS A 91 -7.61 1.55 -0.24
C CYS A 91 -8.39 2.84 -0.55
N GLU A 92 -9.16 2.86 -1.64
CA GLU A 92 -9.99 4.00 -2.04
C GLU A 92 -11.05 4.33 -0.98
N GLY A 93 -11.74 3.32 -0.45
CA GLY A 93 -12.72 3.52 0.62
C GLY A 93 -12.11 4.13 1.90
N HIS A 94 -10.87 3.75 2.23
CA HIS A 94 -10.15 4.34 3.37
C HIS A 94 -9.70 5.77 3.12
N LEU A 95 -9.25 6.09 1.90
CA LEU A 95 -8.91 7.46 1.50
C LEU A 95 -10.12 8.39 1.60
N GLN A 96 -11.26 8.00 1.04
CA GLN A 96 -12.50 8.80 1.12
C GLN A 96 -12.94 9.02 2.57
N LYS A 97 -12.82 8.00 3.43
CA LYS A 97 -13.15 8.11 4.85
C LYS A 97 -12.18 9.03 5.61
N SER A 98 -10.90 9.03 5.24
CA SER A 98 -9.90 9.92 5.82
C SER A 98 -10.18 11.39 5.47
N GLU A 99 -10.49 11.67 4.20
CA GLU A 99 -10.84 13.02 3.73
C GLU A 99 -12.12 13.54 4.40
N LEU A 100 -13.13 12.68 4.57
CA LEU A 100 -14.36 13.00 5.32
C LEU A 100 -14.10 13.25 6.81
N SER A 101 -13.08 12.62 7.41
CA SER A 101 -12.68 12.86 8.80
C SER A 101 -11.84 14.13 8.99
N SER A 102 -11.19 14.62 7.94
CA SER A 102 -10.38 15.85 7.94
C SER A 102 -11.23 17.11 7.64
N GLY A 103 -12.47 16.94 7.18
CA GLY A 103 -13.42 18.01 6.86
C GLY A 103 -14.34 18.47 8.01
N ALA A 104 -13.95 18.32 9.27
CA ALA A 104 -14.70 18.89 10.39
C ALA A 104 -14.45 20.41 10.47
N PRO A 105 -15.46 21.27 10.30
CA PRO A 105 -15.28 22.72 10.42
C PRO A 105 -14.97 23.06 11.88
N SER A 106 -13.83 23.73 12.11
CA SER A 106 -13.57 24.52 13.33
C SER A 106 -13.92 25.98 13.06
#